data_AF-A0A7S4J9K4-F1
#
_entry.id   AF-A0A7S4J9K4-F1
#
_cell.length_a   1.000
_cell.length_b   1.000
_cell.length_c   1.000
_cell.angle_alpha   90.00
_cell.angle_beta   90.00
_cell.angle_gamma   90.00
#
_symmetry.space_group_name_H-M   'P 1'
#
loop_
_entity.id
_entity.type
_entity.pdbx_description
1 polymer ?
#
loop_
_entity_poly.entity_id
_entity_poly.type
_entity_poly.pdbx_seq_one_letter_code
_entity_poly.pdbx_strand_id
1 'polypeptide(L)'
;PGTPFKPMLAKVATGMADAIGKFEKRYGKGCSFLAEYKYDGQRAMIHVSAESGAVKIFSRNCEDCTASFPDVVETMQHVAAGRELVLDAEMVAVDTNTGALLPFQQLSTRSRATADRKLDSADVSVAVKVFVFDLLFLGSDSLVREPLRVRRQKLVEFLSEDAIAQRRDIEMARGRLFPFRHDAE
;
A
#
# COMPACT_ATOMS: atom_id res chain seq x y z
N PRO A 1 11.99 11.12 3.75
CA PRO A 1 11.01 10.80 2.69
C PRO A 1 10.63 12.03 1.85
N GLY A 2 9.68 11.94 0.91
CA GLY A 2 9.32 13.06 0.02
C GLY A 2 9.95 13.05 -1.38
N THR A 3 10.86 12.11 -1.67
CA THR A 3 11.37 11.82 -3.02
C THR A 3 10.88 10.45 -3.46
N PRO A 4 10.14 10.33 -4.59
CA PRO A 4 9.65 9.04 -5.06
C PRO A 4 10.81 8.20 -5.60
N PHE A 5 10.68 6.87 -5.50
CA PHE A 5 11.60 5.92 -6.11
C PHE A 5 10.84 4.87 -6.90
N LYS A 6 11.55 4.20 -7.82
CA LYS A 6 10.91 3.23 -8.71
C LYS A 6 10.32 2.09 -7.87
N PRO A 7 9.02 1.80 -8.01
CA PRO A 7 8.38 0.72 -7.26
C PRO A 7 8.90 -0.65 -7.71
N MET A 8 8.84 -1.62 -6.81
CA MET A 8 9.07 -3.03 -7.17
C MET A 8 7.97 -3.51 -8.12
N LEU A 9 8.34 -4.13 -9.24
CA LEU A 9 7.43 -4.67 -10.25
C LEU A 9 7.30 -6.18 -10.15
N ALA A 10 6.13 -6.70 -10.53
CA ALA A 10 5.85 -8.13 -10.59
C ALA A 10 6.25 -8.72 -11.95
N LYS A 11 6.64 -10.00 -11.95
CA LYS A 11 6.76 -10.80 -13.17
C LYS A 11 5.44 -11.49 -13.45
N VAL A 12 5.01 -11.47 -14.71
CA VAL A 12 3.80 -12.17 -15.14
C VAL A 12 4.03 -13.69 -15.05
N ALA A 13 3.04 -14.39 -14.52
CA ALA A 13 2.96 -15.85 -14.53
C ALA A 13 1.63 -16.27 -15.16
N THR A 14 1.64 -17.36 -15.92
CA THR A 14 0.44 -17.87 -16.63
C THR A 14 -0.43 -18.76 -15.75
N GLY A 15 0.05 -19.12 -14.56
CA GLY A 15 -0.66 -19.93 -13.59
C GLY A 15 0.20 -20.20 -12.36
N MET A 16 -0.36 -20.93 -11.38
CA MET A 16 0.31 -21.20 -10.10
C MET A 16 1.61 -22.00 -10.26
N ALA A 17 1.60 -23.05 -11.10
CA ALA A 17 2.80 -23.88 -11.32
C ALA A 17 3.95 -23.08 -11.93
N ASP A 18 3.65 -22.20 -12.89
CA ASP A 18 4.64 -21.30 -13.49
C ASP A 18 5.15 -20.26 -12.48
N ALA A 19 4.26 -19.69 -11.66
CA ALA A 19 4.64 -18.75 -10.60
C ALA A 19 5.59 -19.38 -9.57
N ILE A 20 5.25 -20.58 -9.08
CA ILE A 20 6.07 -21.36 -8.13
C ILE A 20 7.39 -21.74 -8.78
N GLY A 21 7.38 -22.29 -10.00
CA GLY A 21 8.61 -22.66 -10.71
C GLY A 21 9.56 -21.48 -10.93
N LYS A 22 9.03 -20.30 -11.30
CA LYS A 22 9.82 -19.06 -11.41
C LYS A 22 10.39 -18.61 -10.07
N PHE A 23 9.63 -18.77 -8.99
CA PHE A 23 10.06 -18.42 -7.63
C PHE A 23 11.19 -19.35 -7.16
N GLU A 24 11.00 -20.67 -7.25
CA GLU A 24 12.01 -21.67 -6.87
C GLU A 24 13.29 -21.53 -7.68
N LYS A 25 13.18 -21.27 -9.00
CA LYS A 25 14.36 -21.02 -9.86
C LYS A 25 15.18 -19.82 -9.38
N ARG A 26 14.53 -18.81 -8.80
CA ARG A 26 15.20 -17.57 -8.37
C ARG A 26 15.74 -17.64 -6.94
N TYR A 27 14.97 -18.22 -6.03
CA TYR A 27 15.26 -18.16 -4.59
C TYR A 27 15.69 -19.50 -4.00
N GLY A 28 15.53 -20.59 -4.75
CA GLY A 28 15.77 -21.95 -4.29
C GLY A 28 14.47 -22.67 -3.94
N LYS A 29 14.51 -24.01 -4.04
CA LYS A 29 13.44 -24.87 -3.53
C LYS A 29 13.36 -24.75 -2.02
N GLY A 30 12.15 -24.89 -1.47
CA GLY A 30 11.92 -24.83 -0.02
C GLY A 30 11.86 -23.41 0.58
N CYS A 31 11.98 -22.36 -0.24
CA CYS A 31 11.77 -21.00 0.24
C CYS A 31 10.28 -20.72 0.50
N SER A 32 9.98 -20.12 1.65
CA SER A 32 8.64 -19.64 1.95
C SER A 32 8.30 -18.40 1.13
N PHE A 33 7.05 -18.25 0.74
CA PHE A 33 6.55 -17.08 0.03
C PHE A 33 5.22 -16.62 0.59
N LEU A 34 4.87 -15.39 0.24
CA LEU A 34 3.64 -14.73 0.64
C LEU A 34 2.78 -14.55 -0.61
N ALA A 35 1.52 -14.99 -0.56
CA ALA A 35 0.56 -14.72 -1.61
C ALA A 35 -0.49 -13.75 -1.10
N GLU A 36 -0.71 -12.69 -1.86
CA GLU A 36 -1.61 -11.59 -1.55
C GLU A 36 -2.70 -11.45 -2.59
N TYR A 37 -3.82 -10.88 -2.17
CA TYR A 37 -4.77 -10.34 -3.12
C TYR A 37 -4.12 -9.25 -3.95
N LYS A 38 -4.23 -9.39 -5.26
CA LYS A 38 -3.96 -8.29 -6.18
C LYS A 38 -5.22 -7.42 -6.24
N TYR A 39 -5.20 -6.33 -5.48
CA TYR A 39 -6.28 -5.34 -5.51
C TYR A 39 -6.38 -4.64 -6.87
N ASP A 40 -7.60 -4.22 -7.22
CA ASP A 40 -7.91 -3.48 -8.47
C ASP A 40 -8.10 -2.00 -8.15
N GLY A 41 -7.00 -1.26 -8.08
CA GLY A 41 -7.00 0.13 -7.67
C GLY A 41 -5.88 0.94 -8.31
N GLN A 42 -5.49 2.00 -7.61
CA GLN A 42 -4.33 2.81 -7.96
C GLN A 42 -3.22 2.56 -6.93
N ARG A 43 -2.08 2.06 -7.41
CA ARG A 43 -0.87 1.97 -6.58
C ARG A 43 -0.46 3.36 -6.09
N ALA A 44 -0.20 3.45 -4.80
CA ALA A 44 0.17 4.66 -4.09
C ALA A 44 1.41 4.42 -3.22
N MET A 45 2.47 5.15 -3.51
CA MET A 45 3.60 5.28 -2.61
C MET A 45 3.38 6.51 -1.74
N ILE A 46 3.11 6.29 -0.46
CA ILE A 46 2.70 7.33 0.48
C ILE A 46 3.90 7.68 1.34
N HIS A 47 4.33 8.93 1.28
CA HIS A 47 5.41 9.48 2.10
C HIS A 47 4.83 10.46 3.12
N VAL A 48 5.19 10.31 4.39
CA VAL A 48 4.86 11.28 5.43
C VAL A 48 6.16 11.80 6.05
N SER A 49 6.26 13.12 6.13
CA SER A 49 7.36 13.82 6.80
C SER A 49 7.00 14.09 8.26
N ALA A 50 7.80 13.62 9.20
CA ALA A 50 7.63 13.92 10.62
C ALA A 50 7.85 15.41 10.92
N GLU A 51 8.85 16.01 10.27
CA GLU A 51 9.26 17.40 10.50
C GLU A 51 8.19 18.41 10.08
N SER A 52 7.62 18.22 8.88
CA SER A 52 6.66 19.16 8.30
C SER A 52 5.20 18.73 8.45
N GLY A 53 4.94 17.47 8.80
CA GLY A 53 3.61 16.87 8.74
C GLY A 53 3.07 16.71 7.32
N ALA A 54 3.89 16.97 6.29
CA ALA A 54 3.47 16.90 4.90
C ALA A 54 3.32 15.44 4.45
N VAL A 55 2.22 15.16 3.77
CA VAL A 55 1.98 13.89 3.08
C VAL A 55 2.15 14.10 1.58
N LYS A 56 2.87 13.18 0.93
CA LYS A 56 2.93 13.08 -0.54
C LYS A 56 2.52 11.69 -0.99
N ILE A 57 1.73 11.63 -2.04
CA ILE A 57 1.24 10.38 -2.63
C ILE A 57 1.73 10.34 -4.07
N PHE A 58 2.52 9.33 -4.39
CA PHE A 58 3.06 9.13 -5.73
C PHE A 58 2.42 7.92 -6.40
N SER A 59 2.08 8.05 -7.67
CA SER A 59 1.56 6.96 -8.50
C SER A 59 2.66 5.94 -8.80
N ARG A 60 2.28 4.82 -9.44
CA ARG A 60 3.22 3.81 -9.96
C ARG A 60 4.36 4.40 -10.82
N ASN A 61 4.09 5.49 -11.54
CA ASN A 61 5.05 6.13 -12.43
C ASN A 61 5.79 7.29 -11.76
N CYS A 62 5.72 7.39 -10.43
CA CYS A 62 6.30 8.47 -9.62
C CYS A 62 5.67 9.86 -9.86
N GLU A 63 4.45 9.91 -10.40
CA GLU A 63 3.71 11.17 -10.56
C GLU A 63 3.08 11.56 -9.22
N ASP A 64 3.20 12.84 -8.84
CA ASP A 64 2.55 13.35 -7.63
C ASP A 64 1.03 13.45 -7.87
N CYS A 65 0.27 12.64 -7.13
CA CYS A 65 -1.19 12.63 -7.18
C CYS A 65 -1.81 13.12 -5.87
N THR A 66 -1.03 13.70 -4.97
CA THR A 66 -1.44 14.09 -3.61
C THR A 66 -2.71 14.92 -3.59
N ALA A 67 -2.82 15.90 -4.48
CA ALA A 67 -3.95 16.83 -4.54
C ALA A 67 -5.29 16.16 -4.93
N SER A 68 -5.26 14.96 -5.53
CA SER A 68 -6.47 14.19 -5.88
C SER A 68 -7.00 13.35 -4.71
N PHE A 69 -6.23 13.22 -3.62
CA PHE A 69 -6.53 12.36 -2.48
C PHE A 69 -6.44 13.09 -1.12
N PRO A 70 -7.20 14.19 -0.91
CA PRO A 70 -7.16 14.94 0.35
C PRO A 70 -7.62 14.13 1.57
N ASP A 71 -8.61 13.25 1.41
CA ASP A 71 -9.05 12.26 2.40
C ASP A 71 -7.95 11.29 2.84
N VAL A 72 -7.15 10.80 1.88
CA VAL A 72 -6.00 9.93 2.18
C VAL A 72 -4.90 10.72 2.87
N VAL A 73 -4.66 11.97 2.46
CA VAL A 73 -3.70 12.85 3.14
C VAL A 73 -4.06 13.01 4.62
N GLU A 74 -5.30 13.37 4.91
CA GLU A 74 -5.82 13.50 6.27
C GLU A 74 -5.64 12.21 7.07
N THR A 75 -6.06 11.07 6.49
CA THR A 75 -5.90 9.74 7.08
C THR A 75 -4.43 9.45 7.43
N MET A 76 -3.50 9.73 6.51
CA MET A 76 -2.08 9.42 6.68
C MET A 76 -1.38 10.32 7.69
N GLN A 77 -1.82 11.57 7.85
CA GLN A 77 -1.32 12.45 8.91
C GLN A 77 -1.60 11.88 10.30
N HIS A 78 -2.81 11.32 10.50
CA HIS A 78 -3.17 10.65 11.74
C HIS A 78 -2.43 9.33 11.92
N VAL A 79 -2.38 8.49 10.87
CA VAL A 79 -1.73 7.16 10.90
C VAL A 79 -0.23 7.27 11.19
N ALA A 80 0.46 8.27 10.65
CA ALA A 80 1.88 8.45 10.91
C ALA A 80 2.18 8.81 12.38
N ALA A 81 1.23 9.44 13.08
CA ALA A 81 1.38 9.87 14.48
C ALA A 81 2.70 10.63 14.73
N GLY A 82 3.07 11.52 13.80
CA GLY A 82 4.31 12.32 13.88
C GLY A 82 5.59 11.58 13.50
N ARG A 83 5.52 10.36 12.97
CA ARG A 83 6.68 9.58 12.50
C ARG A 83 6.94 9.77 11.01
N GLU A 84 8.20 9.70 10.63
CA GLU A 84 8.62 9.69 9.24
C GLU A 84 8.27 8.33 8.64
N LEU A 85 7.54 8.30 7.53
CA LEU A 85 6.89 7.07 7.04
C LEU A 85 6.95 6.97 5.52
N VAL A 86 7.19 5.75 5.01
CA VAL A 86 6.95 5.41 3.60
C VAL A 86 6.22 4.09 3.50
N LEU A 87 5.01 4.13 2.95
CA LEU A 87 4.16 2.97 2.67
C LEU A 87 4.04 2.74 1.17
N ASP A 88 3.95 1.47 0.78
CA ASP A 88 3.52 1.04 -0.56
C ASP A 88 2.17 0.35 -0.43
N ALA A 89 1.18 0.88 -1.14
CA ALA A 89 -0.21 0.53 -0.95
C ALA A 89 -0.99 0.55 -2.27
N GLU A 90 -2.18 -0.06 -2.24
CA GLU A 90 -3.20 0.11 -3.28
C GLU A 90 -4.37 0.92 -2.73
N MET A 91 -4.74 2.01 -3.39
CA MET A 91 -5.97 2.75 -3.09
C MET A 91 -7.10 2.18 -3.94
N VAL A 92 -8.16 1.70 -3.30
CA VAL A 92 -9.30 1.03 -3.96
C VAL A 92 -10.58 1.79 -3.64
N ALA A 93 -11.40 2.03 -4.66
CA ALA A 93 -12.70 2.67 -4.46
C ALA A 93 -13.62 1.78 -3.62
N VAL A 94 -14.41 2.38 -2.74
CA VAL A 94 -15.34 1.65 -1.87
C VAL A 94 -16.73 2.27 -1.88
N ASP A 95 -17.74 1.42 -1.82
CA ASP A 95 -19.11 1.85 -1.57
C ASP A 95 -19.27 2.12 -0.06
N THR A 96 -19.65 3.34 0.30
CA THR A 96 -19.71 3.78 1.71
C THR A 96 -20.88 3.19 2.50
N ASN A 97 -21.92 2.71 1.80
CA ASN A 97 -23.10 2.13 2.44
C ASN A 97 -22.88 0.65 2.77
N THR A 98 -22.21 -0.07 1.87
CA THR A 98 -22.03 -1.53 1.94
C THR A 98 -20.62 -1.95 2.36
N GLY A 99 -19.62 -1.07 2.19
CA GLY A 99 -18.21 -1.38 2.37
C GLY A 99 -17.61 -2.24 1.25
N ALA A 100 -18.35 -2.47 0.17
CA ALA A 100 -17.87 -3.29 -0.95
C ALA A 100 -16.76 -2.58 -1.73
N LEU A 101 -15.79 -3.36 -2.21
CA LEU A 101 -14.76 -2.86 -3.12
C LEU A 101 -15.37 -2.65 -4.50
N LEU A 102 -15.08 -1.48 -5.09
CA LEU A 102 -15.55 -1.10 -6.41
C LEU A 102 -14.44 -1.28 -7.46
N PRO A 103 -14.79 -1.51 -8.74
CA PRO A 103 -13.80 -1.63 -9.82
C PRO A 103 -12.98 -0.36 -10.00
N PHE A 104 -11.76 -0.49 -10.54
CA PHE A 104 -10.88 0.64 -10.80
C PHE A 104 -11.54 1.76 -11.65
N GLN A 105 -12.47 1.41 -12.55
CA GLN A 105 -13.19 2.43 -13.32
C GLN A 105 -13.94 3.43 -12.44
N GLN A 106 -14.49 3.01 -11.31
CA GLN A 106 -15.14 3.92 -10.35
C GLN A 106 -14.12 4.89 -9.75
N LEU A 107 -12.94 4.38 -9.37
CA LEU A 107 -11.82 5.20 -8.88
C LEU A 107 -11.38 6.24 -9.94
N SER A 108 -11.39 5.87 -11.22
CA SER A 108 -10.97 6.76 -12.30
C SER A 108 -11.92 7.95 -12.53
N THR A 109 -13.15 7.90 -12.03
CA THR A 109 -14.10 9.03 -12.07
C THR A 109 -13.86 10.07 -10.99
N ARG A 110 -12.98 9.76 -10.03
CA ARG A 110 -12.62 10.65 -8.93
C ARG A 110 -12.06 11.96 -9.48
N SER A 111 -12.54 13.07 -8.93
CA SER A 111 -12.11 14.41 -9.31
C SER A 111 -10.59 14.55 -9.21
N ARG A 112 -9.98 15.10 -10.26
CA ARG A 112 -8.58 15.50 -10.26
C ARG A 112 -8.48 16.95 -9.82
N ALA A 113 -7.52 17.26 -8.95
CA ALA A 113 -7.18 18.64 -8.69
C ALA A 113 -6.65 19.28 -9.97
N THR A 114 -7.07 20.51 -10.24
CA THR A 114 -6.56 21.33 -11.35
C THR A 114 -5.76 22.50 -10.78
N ALA A 115 -5.02 23.21 -11.63
CA ALA A 115 -4.26 24.39 -11.21
C ALA A 115 -5.14 25.44 -10.49
N ASP A 116 -6.43 25.51 -10.86
CA ASP A 116 -7.38 26.51 -10.39
C ASP A 116 -8.28 26.02 -9.23
N ARG A 117 -8.27 24.72 -8.91
CA ARG A 117 -9.11 24.13 -7.87
C ARG A 117 -8.37 23.08 -7.07
N LYS A 118 -8.06 23.44 -5.82
CA LYS A 118 -7.68 22.49 -4.78
C LYS A 118 -8.93 21.75 -4.30
N LEU A 119 -8.81 20.44 -4.11
CA LEU A 119 -9.87 19.61 -3.54
C LEU A 119 -9.69 19.51 -2.03
N ASP A 120 -10.77 19.65 -1.29
CA ASP A 120 -10.81 19.34 0.14
C ASP A 120 -11.51 17.98 0.37
N SER A 121 -11.43 17.42 1.58
CA SER A 121 -12.07 16.13 1.90
C SER A 121 -13.59 16.14 1.62
N ALA A 122 -14.25 17.29 1.72
CA ALA A 122 -15.67 17.46 1.42
C ALA A 122 -16.00 17.38 -0.09
N ASP A 123 -15.02 17.56 -0.97
CA ASP A 123 -15.19 17.46 -2.43
C ASP A 123 -15.08 16.02 -2.95
N VAL A 124 -14.77 15.05 -2.09
CA VAL A 124 -14.50 13.67 -2.48
C VAL A 124 -15.80 12.97 -2.88
N SER A 125 -15.96 12.73 -4.18
CA SER A 125 -17.12 12.02 -4.75
C SER A 125 -17.02 10.49 -4.65
N VAL A 126 -15.80 9.95 -4.53
CA VAL A 126 -15.51 8.51 -4.50
C VAL A 126 -14.62 8.21 -3.32
N ALA A 127 -15.18 7.58 -2.29
CA ALA A 127 -14.43 7.13 -1.13
C ALA A 127 -13.43 6.04 -1.50
N VAL A 128 -12.29 6.02 -0.82
CA VAL A 128 -11.23 5.04 -1.03
C VAL A 128 -10.83 4.36 0.26
N LYS A 129 -10.38 3.12 0.13
CA LYS A 129 -9.70 2.37 1.18
C LYS A 129 -8.26 2.08 0.75
N VAL A 130 -7.33 2.24 1.68
CA VAL A 130 -5.90 2.06 1.47
C VAL A 130 -5.49 0.66 1.94
N PHE A 131 -5.06 -0.18 1.01
CA PHE A 131 -4.53 -1.52 1.30
C PHE A 131 -3.01 -1.51 1.26
N VAL A 132 -2.38 -1.46 2.43
CA VAL A 132 -0.93 -1.35 2.58
C VAL A 132 -0.29 -2.74 2.47
N PHE A 133 0.60 -2.93 1.50
CA PHE A 133 1.28 -4.22 1.30
C PHE A 133 2.78 -4.18 1.64
N ASP A 134 3.40 -3.00 1.73
CA ASP A 134 4.80 -2.88 2.14
C ASP A 134 5.08 -1.64 2.99
N LEU A 135 6.07 -1.76 3.88
CA LEU A 135 6.58 -0.68 4.73
C LEU A 135 8.05 -0.49 4.40
N LEU A 136 8.38 0.67 3.85
CA LEU A 136 9.70 0.94 3.25
C LEU A 136 10.55 1.88 4.12
N PHE A 137 9.93 2.65 5.00
CA PHE A 137 10.61 3.54 5.93
C PHE A 137 9.71 3.79 7.16
N LEU A 138 10.28 3.75 8.36
CA LEU A 138 9.56 4.07 9.60
C LEU A 138 10.51 4.72 10.62
N GLY A 139 10.19 5.93 11.08
CA GLY A 139 10.98 6.69 12.05
C GLY A 139 12.36 7.05 11.50
N SER A 140 13.40 6.38 11.95
CA SER A 140 14.77 6.53 11.42
C SER A 140 15.21 5.40 10.49
N ASP A 141 14.41 4.33 10.39
CA ASP A 141 14.82 3.08 9.76
C ASP A 141 14.42 3.03 8.28
N SER A 142 15.42 2.95 7.40
CA SER A 142 15.19 2.56 6.01
C SER A 142 15.09 1.04 5.91
N LEU A 143 13.96 0.55 5.42
CA LEU A 143 13.66 -0.87 5.32
C LEU A 143 13.83 -1.42 3.91
N VAL A 144 14.17 -0.58 2.92
CA VAL A 144 14.27 -0.97 1.49
C VAL A 144 15.22 -2.15 1.25
N ARG A 145 16.26 -2.29 2.09
CA ARG A 145 17.24 -3.39 2.00
C ARG A 145 16.89 -4.59 2.89
N GLU A 146 15.91 -4.46 3.76
CA GLU A 146 15.48 -5.52 4.66
C GLU A 146 14.68 -6.59 3.91
N PRO A 147 14.76 -7.87 4.31
CA PRO A 147 13.92 -8.93 3.76
C PRO A 147 12.43 -8.65 3.94
N LEU A 148 11.59 -9.08 2.99
CA LEU A 148 10.13 -8.87 3.03
C LEU A 148 9.51 -9.32 4.37
N ARG A 149 9.97 -10.42 4.96
CA ARG A 149 9.49 -10.91 6.27
C ARG A 149 9.65 -9.87 7.39
N VAL A 150 10.77 -9.13 7.41
CA VAL A 150 11.07 -8.11 8.42
C VAL A 150 10.19 -6.89 8.20
N ARG A 151 10.07 -6.44 6.94
CA ARG A 151 9.20 -5.32 6.57
C ARG A 151 7.74 -5.62 6.90
N ARG A 152 7.31 -6.85 6.63
CA ARG A 152 5.97 -7.35 6.94
C ARG A 152 5.68 -7.39 8.43
N GLN A 153 6.63 -7.89 9.22
CA GLN A 153 6.49 -7.90 10.67
C GLN A 153 6.36 -6.47 11.21
N LYS A 154 7.25 -5.56 10.82
CA LYS A 154 7.17 -4.14 11.22
C LYS A 154 5.86 -3.48 10.77
N LEU A 155 5.34 -3.83 9.58
CA LEU A 155 4.05 -3.35 9.08
C LEU A 155 2.88 -3.83 9.96
N VAL A 156 2.86 -5.11 10.35
CA VAL A 156 1.84 -5.66 11.25
C VAL A 156 1.88 -4.95 12.59
N GLU A 157 3.08 -4.81 13.18
CA GLU A 157 3.27 -4.13 14.47
C GLU A 157 2.76 -2.68 14.39
N PHE A 158 3.14 -1.94 13.34
CA PHE A 158 2.70 -0.57 13.10
C PHE A 158 1.19 -0.44 12.95
N LEU A 159 0.55 -1.28 12.12
CA LEU A 159 -0.90 -1.20 11.89
C LEU A 159 -1.75 -1.75 13.05
N SER A 160 -1.15 -2.53 13.96
CA SER A 160 -1.83 -3.09 15.14
C SER A 160 -1.87 -2.12 16.31
N GLU A 161 -1.20 -0.97 16.24
CA GLU A 161 -1.31 0.09 17.25
C GLU A 161 -2.79 0.53 17.36
N ASP A 162 -3.33 0.60 18.58
CA ASP A 162 -4.78 0.79 18.82
C ASP A 162 -5.39 1.98 18.05
N ALA A 163 -4.64 3.07 17.94
CA ALA A 163 -5.06 4.27 17.21
C ALA A 163 -5.26 4.03 15.70
N ILE A 164 -4.56 3.06 15.13
CA ILE A 164 -4.62 2.68 13.71
C ILE A 164 -5.56 1.49 13.52
N ALA A 165 -5.54 0.51 14.42
CA ALA A 165 -6.32 -0.73 14.32
C ALA A 165 -7.84 -0.51 14.29
N GLN A 166 -8.34 0.60 14.84
CA GLN A 166 -9.76 0.95 14.85
C GLN A 166 -10.24 1.59 13.52
N ARG A 167 -9.31 1.95 12.64
CA ARG A 167 -9.63 2.61 11.36
C ARG A 167 -10.16 1.61 10.34
N ARG A 168 -11.05 2.08 9.47
CA ARG A 168 -11.67 1.26 8.39
C ARG A 168 -11.19 1.61 7.00
N ASP A 169 -10.60 2.79 6.85
CA ASP A 169 -10.10 3.42 5.62
C ASP A 169 -8.66 3.02 5.29
N ILE A 170 -7.94 2.41 6.22
CA ILE A 170 -6.64 1.76 6.02
C ILE A 170 -6.66 0.34 6.55
N GLU A 171 -6.08 -0.60 5.81
CA GLU A 171 -5.91 -2.00 6.23
C GLU A 171 -4.63 -2.57 5.63
N MET A 172 -4.06 -3.57 6.27
CA MET A 172 -3.03 -4.39 5.65
C MET A 172 -3.59 -5.17 4.46
N ALA A 173 -2.83 -5.26 3.38
CA ALA A 173 -3.17 -6.10 2.25
C ALA A 173 -3.31 -7.55 2.70
N ARG A 174 -4.46 -8.14 2.37
CA ARG A 174 -4.82 -9.50 2.80
C ARG A 174 -3.97 -10.50 2.03
N GLY A 175 -3.42 -11.45 2.75
CA GLY A 175 -2.59 -12.50 2.19
C GLY A 175 -2.40 -13.65 3.15
N ARG A 176 -1.76 -14.70 2.64
CA ARG A 176 -1.40 -15.88 3.41
C ARG A 176 0.07 -16.19 3.21
N LEU A 177 0.77 -16.39 4.32
CA LEU A 177 2.10 -16.96 4.30
C LEU A 177 1.98 -18.45 3.94
N PHE A 178 2.72 -18.86 2.93
CA PHE A 178 2.86 -20.27 2.55
C PHE A 178 4.22 -20.75 3.03
N PRO A 179 4.29 -21.33 4.25
CA PRO A 179 5.48 -22.06 4.66
C PRO A 179 5.60 -23.27 3.74
N PHE A 180 6.79 -23.49 3.19
CA PHE A 180 7.02 -24.71 2.44
C PHE A 180 7.10 -25.88 3.44
N ARG A 181 6.17 -26.82 3.36
CA ARG A 181 6.33 -28.11 4.03
C ARG A 181 7.29 -28.92 3.19
N HIS A 182 8.41 -29.30 3.78
CA HIS A 182 9.17 -30.41 3.24
C HIS A 182 8.35 -31.66 3.59
N ASP A 183 7.34 -31.97 2.78
CA ASP A 183 6.76 -33.30 2.83
C ASP A 183 7.86 -34.22 2.27
N ALA A 184 8.63 -34.78 3.19
CA ALA A 184 9.42 -35.97 2.94
C ALA A 184 8.46 -37.15 3.08
N GLU A 185 7.94 -37.62 1.95
CA GLU A 185 7.60 -39.02 1.70
C GLU A 185 7.95 -39.36 0.25
#